data_AF-A0A402DS78-F1
#
_entry.id   AF-A0A402DS78-F1
#
_cell.length_a   1.000
_cell.length_b   1.000
_cell.length_c   1.000
_cell.angle_alpha   90.00
_cell.angle_beta   90.00
_cell.angle_gamma   90.00
#
_symmetry.space_group_name_H-M   'P 1'
#
loop_
_entity.id
_entity.type
_entity.pdbx_description
1 polymer ?
#
loop_
_entity_poly.entity_id
_entity_poly.type
_entity_poly.pdbx_seq_one_letter_code
_entity_poly.pdbx_strand_id
1 'polypeptide(L)'
;MRRVAARGIYVETRVAAPVERVWALTQDPDQHVRWDVRFTRIVPTTPTGTGATRFTYTRRVPLRTVAGDGVSIGEQVRPDGTRTSALRFATTDRLSPIRSGRGYWRYVPDGDGTRFVTGYDYVPGWGPVLDRAARPLLGWATAWSFDRLRIWAERDEEPERWPLRSVLWFWRPERPRAARCRRAPVHGRRRDDHLRDAPATLADLPAPERTR
;
A
#
# COMPACT_ATOMS: atom_id res chain seq x y z
N MET A 1 -22.76 2.73 -17.79
CA MET A 1 -22.53 2.59 -16.32
C MET A 1 -21.86 3.86 -15.80
N ARG A 2 -22.55 4.64 -14.94
CA ARG A 2 -21.97 5.83 -14.30
C ARG A 2 -20.81 5.39 -13.40
N ARG A 3 -19.59 5.86 -13.67
CA ARG A 3 -18.48 5.80 -12.71
C ARG A 3 -18.93 6.56 -11.46
N VAL A 4 -19.20 5.84 -10.38
CA VAL A 4 -19.25 6.45 -9.04
C VAL A 4 -17.90 7.13 -8.87
N ALA A 5 -17.89 8.44 -8.57
CA ALA A 5 -16.66 9.19 -8.37
C ALA A 5 -15.74 8.40 -7.40
N ALA A 6 -14.62 7.92 -7.94
CA ALA A 6 -13.68 7.05 -7.26
C ALA A 6 -13.08 7.81 -6.07
N ARG A 7 -13.50 7.46 -4.85
CA ARG A 7 -12.88 7.99 -3.63
C ARG A 7 -11.60 7.21 -3.38
N GLY A 8 -10.55 7.45 -4.14
CA GLY A 8 -9.29 6.75 -3.93
C GLY A 8 -8.78 6.91 -2.49
N ILE A 9 -7.89 6.04 -2.07
CA ILE A 9 -7.08 6.21 -0.87
C ILE A 9 -5.72 6.78 -1.31
N TYR A 10 -5.38 7.92 -0.73
CA TYR A 10 -4.04 8.52 -0.84
C TYR A 10 -3.33 8.49 0.50
N VAL A 11 -2.05 8.13 0.47
CA VAL A 11 -1.10 8.30 1.57
C VAL A 11 0.23 8.75 1.03
N GLU A 12 0.84 9.73 1.69
CA GLU A 12 2.18 10.22 1.38
C GLU A 12 2.96 10.46 2.68
N THR A 13 4.24 10.12 2.65
CA THR A 13 5.19 10.42 3.73
C THR A 13 6.56 10.76 3.14
N ARG A 14 7.28 11.70 3.78
CA ARG A 14 8.70 11.92 3.51
C ARG A 14 9.48 10.99 4.43
N VAL A 15 10.43 10.26 3.86
CA VAL A 15 11.35 9.37 4.56
C VAL A 15 12.76 9.93 4.39
N ALA A 16 13.45 10.22 5.48
CA ALA A 16 14.86 10.64 5.46
C ALA A 16 15.79 9.43 5.19
N ALA A 17 15.62 8.82 4.02
CA ALA A 17 16.40 7.70 3.52
C ALA A 17 16.43 7.74 1.97
N PRO A 18 17.49 7.21 1.34
CA PRO A 18 17.60 7.15 -0.11
C PRO A 18 16.54 6.24 -0.72
N VAL A 19 16.20 6.48 -2.00
CA VAL A 19 15.15 5.73 -2.73
C VAL A 19 15.43 4.24 -2.70
N GLU A 20 16.69 3.84 -2.81
CA GLU A 20 17.17 2.46 -2.80
C GLU A 20 16.78 1.73 -1.52
N ARG A 21 16.91 2.40 -0.36
CA ARG A 21 16.55 1.82 0.93
C ARG A 21 15.05 1.63 1.04
N VAL A 22 14.28 2.66 0.67
CA VAL A 22 12.80 2.59 0.71
C VAL A 22 12.29 1.54 -0.27
N TRP A 23 12.89 1.46 -1.46
CA TRP A 23 12.58 0.44 -2.48
C TRP A 23 12.83 -0.98 -1.97
N ALA A 24 14.01 -1.25 -1.38
CA ALA A 24 14.33 -2.57 -0.84
C ALA A 24 13.33 -3.01 0.25
N LEU A 25 13.00 -2.13 1.19
CA LEU A 25 12.07 -2.43 2.28
C LEU A 25 10.62 -2.65 1.84
N THR A 26 10.26 -2.14 0.66
CA THR A 26 8.88 -2.16 0.14
C THR A 26 8.67 -3.23 -0.92
N GLN A 27 9.68 -3.52 -1.76
CA GLN A 27 9.55 -4.51 -2.83
C GLN A 27 9.90 -5.94 -2.39
N ASP A 28 10.69 -6.12 -1.33
CA ASP A 28 10.94 -7.44 -0.75
C ASP A 28 9.71 -7.91 0.05
N PRO A 29 9.03 -9.01 -0.36
CA PRO A 29 7.85 -9.54 0.35
C PRO A 29 8.10 -9.85 1.82
N ASP A 30 9.29 -10.34 2.17
CA ASP A 30 9.64 -10.72 3.54
C ASP A 30 9.82 -9.49 4.42
N GLN A 31 10.32 -8.37 3.87
CA GLN A 31 10.37 -7.10 4.60
C GLN A 31 9.00 -6.39 4.61
N HIS A 32 8.23 -6.48 3.52
CA HIS A 32 6.94 -5.80 3.38
C HIS A 32 5.98 -6.19 4.51
N VAL A 33 5.83 -7.49 4.77
CA VAL A 33 4.90 -7.98 5.81
C VAL A 33 5.27 -7.54 7.23
N ARG A 34 6.54 -7.15 7.47
CA ARG A 34 7.01 -6.73 8.79
C ARG A 34 6.42 -5.39 9.19
N TRP A 35 6.41 -4.40 8.28
CA TRP A 35 5.91 -3.06 8.57
C TRP A 35 4.43 -2.88 8.21
N ASP A 36 3.94 -3.56 7.18
CA ASP A 36 2.57 -3.36 6.68
C ASP A 36 1.54 -4.26 7.36
N VAL A 37 1.01 -3.75 8.47
CA VAL A 37 -0.43 -3.55 8.65
C VAL A 37 -1.36 -4.53 7.95
N ARG A 38 -1.54 -4.29 6.67
CA ARG A 38 -2.61 -4.82 5.83
C ARG A 38 -2.38 -6.29 5.50
N PHE A 39 -1.14 -6.77 5.57
CA PHE A 39 -0.74 -8.12 5.17
C PHE A 39 -0.11 -8.89 6.35
N THR A 40 -0.16 -10.21 6.28
CA THR A 40 0.53 -11.12 7.21
C THR A 40 1.49 -12.06 6.47
N ARG A 41 1.21 -12.35 5.20
CA ARG A 41 2.11 -13.10 4.32
C ARG A 41 1.91 -12.62 2.89
N ILE A 42 2.99 -12.53 2.14
CA ILE A 42 3.00 -12.32 0.69
C ILE A 42 3.91 -13.40 0.12
N VAL A 43 3.45 -14.15 -0.87
CA VAL A 43 4.20 -15.24 -1.49
C VAL A 43 4.23 -15.02 -3.00
N PRO A 44 5.37 -14.65 -3.59
CA PRO A 44 5.55 -14.64 -5.03
C PRO A 44 5.27 -16.02 -5.62
N THR A 45 4.60 -16.08 -6.78
CA THR A 45 4.27 -17.35 -7.44
C THR A 45 4.98 -17.49 -8.77
N THR A 46 4.58 -16.72 -9.77
CA THR A 46 5.08 -16.88 -11.14
C THR A 46 5.33 -15.51 -11.78
N PRO A 47 6.51 -15.27 -12.36
CA PRO A 47 6.72 -14.14 -13.26
C PRO A 47 5.77 -14.24 -14.45
N THR A 48 5.16 -13.14 -14.87
CA THR A 48 4.43 -13.05 -16.13
C THR A 48 5.43 -12.86 -17.27
N GLY A 49 5.04 -13.22 -18.50
CA GLY A 49 5.83 -12.93 -19.70
C GLY A 49 6.05 -11.43 -19.98
N THR A 50 5.49 -10.54 -19.15
CA THR A 50 5.55 -9.08 -19.28
C THR A 50 6.39 -8.41 -18.18
N GLY A 51 7.13 -9.18 -17.38
CA GLY A 51 7.95 -8.66 -16.27
C GLY A 51 7.17 -8.35 -14.98
N ALA A 52 5.85 -8.55 -14.96
CA ALA A 52 5.09 -8.50 -13.72
C ALA A 52 5.30 -9.78 -12.90
N THR A 53 5.13 -9.70 -11.58
CA THR A 53 5.21 -10.85 -10.67
C THR A 53 3.84 -11.09 -10.07
N ARG A 54 3.32 -12.31 -10.21
CA ARG A 54 2.12 -12.76 -9.49
C ARG A 54 2.49 -13.12 -8.05
N PHE A 55 1.57 -12.89 -7.13
CA PHE A 55 1.73 -13.25 -5.73
C PHE A 55 0.38 -13.61 -5.10
N THR A 56 0.43 -14.43 -4.06
CA THR A 56 -0.70 -14.60 -3.14
C THR A 56 -0.42 -13.81 -1.88
N TYR A 57 -1.47 -13.29 -1.25
CA TYR A 57 -1.35 -12.61 0.04
C TYR A 57 -2.36 -13.16 1.03
N THR A 58 -2.00 -13.09 2.31
CA THR A 58 -2.92 -13.39 3.39
C THR A 58 -2.90 -12.31 4.44
N ARG A 59 -4.03 -12.15 5.13
CA ARG A 59 -4.18 -11.33 6.31
C ARG A 59 -4.83 -12.16 7.41
N ARG A 60 -4.09 -12.40 8.50
CA ARG A 60 -4.65 -12.99 9.71
C ARG A 60 -5.50 -11.94 10.45
N VAL A 61 -6.71 -12.34 10.79
CA VAL A 61 -7.63 -11.63 11.69
C VAL A 61 -7.96 -12.58 12.86
N PRO A 62 -8.53 -12.11 13.97
CA PRO A 62 -8.92 -13.02 15.05
C PRO A 62 -9.75 -14.20 14.52
N LEU A 63 -9.29 -15.42 14.80
CA LEU A 63 -9.93 -16.69 14.46
C LEU A 63 -10.02 -17.07 12.96
N ARG A 64 -9.53 -16.25 12.03
CA ARG A 64 -9.65 -16.50 10.58
C ARG A 64 -8.47 -15.91 9.78
N THR A 65 -8.29 -16.39 8.55
CA THR A 65 -7.31 -15.85 7.59
C THR A 65 -8.05 -15.44 6.32
N VAL A 66 -7.87 -14.18 5.93
CA VAL A 66 -8.32 -13.67 4.63
C VAL A 66 -7.23 -13.90 3.61
N ALA A 67 -7.54 -14.49 2.45
CA ALA A 67 -6.57 -14.74 1.38
C ALA A 67 -6.97 -14.03 0.08
N GLY A 68 -6.00 -13.69 -0.74
CA GLY A 68 -6.24 -13.14 -2.08
C GLY A 68 -5.03 -13.27 -3.00
N ASP A 69 -5.27 -12.91 -4.26
CA ASP A 69 -4.29 -12.96 -5.34
C ASP A 69 -3.94 -11.54 -5.77
N GLY A 70 -2.70 -11.36 -6.21
CA GLY A 70 -2.20 -10.09 -6.71
C GLY A 70 -1.21 -10.25 -7.85
N VAL A 71 -1.03 -9.16 -8.58
CA VAL A 71 0.01 -9.01 -9.58
C VAL A 71 0.60 -7.63 -9.43
N SER A 72 1.92 -7.55 -9.40
CA SER A 72 2.65 -6.29 -9.29
C SER A 72 3.75 -6.21 -10.33
N ILE A 73 4.03 -5.01 -10.81
CA ILE A 73 5.18 -4.71 -11.65
C ILE A 73 5.85 -3.45 -11.10
N GLY A 74 7.11 -3.57 -10.73
CA GLY A 74 7.88 -2.48 -10.13
C GLY A 74 9.19 -2.34 -10.87
N GLU A 75 9.31 -1.35 -11.76
CA GLU A 75 10.52 -1.23 -12.58
C GLU A 75 10.70 0.10 -13.33
N GLN A 76 9.71 1.01 -13.35
CA GLN A 76 9.90 2.28 -14.06
C GLN A 76 10.82 3.22 -13.27
N VAL A 77 12.11 3.22 -13.60
CA VAL A 77 13.05 4.29 -13.24
C VAL A 77 12.92 5.39 -14.28
N ARG A 78 12.55 6.58 -13.84
CA ARG A 78 12.48 7.79 -14.67
C ARG A 78 13.84 8.52 -14.66
N PRO A 79 14.13 9.36 -15.66
CA PRO A 79 15.36 10.16 -15.69
C PRO A 79 15.55 11.07 -14.46
N ASP A 80 14.46 11.45 -13.80
CA ASP A 80 14.46 12.24 -12.56
C ASP A 80 14.73 11.41 -11.29
N GLY A 81 15.05 10.11 -11.43
CA GLY A 81 15.27 9.18 -10.33
C GLY A 81 13.99 8.64 -9.68
N THR A 82 12.81 9.07 -10.14
CA THR A 82 11.53 8.56 -9.64
C THR A 82 11.39 7.09 -9.99
N ARG A 83 10.96 6.29 -9.01
CA ARG A 83 10.56 4.90 -9.23
C ARG A 83 9.05 4.73 -9.04
N THR A 84 8.43 3.81 -9.77
CA THR A 84 7.03 3.43 -9.52
C THR A 84 6.83 1.92 -9.53
N SER A 85 5.95 1.47 -8.64
CA SER A 85 5.47 0.09 -8.59
C SER A 85 3.95 0.09 -8.70
N ALA A 86 3.43 -0.59 -9.71
CA ALA A 86 2.00 -0.74 -9.94
C ALA A 86 1.55 -2.11 -9.45
N LEU A 87 0.34 -2.19 -8.91
CA LEU A 87 -0.21 -3.46 -8.44
C LEU A 87 -1.72 -3.54 -8.58
N ARG A 88 -2.21 -4.76 -8.83
CA ARG A 88 -3.62 -5.13 -8.80
C ARG A 88 -3.80 -6.32 -7.85
N PHE A 89 -4.93 -6.35 -7.15
CA PHE A 89 -5.27 -7.44 -6.23
C PHE A 89 -6.76 -7.77 -6.30
N ALA A 90 -7.10 -9.01 -5.97
CA ALA A 90 -8.48 -9.46 -5.80
C ALA A 90 -8.58 -10.54 -4.72
N THR A 91 -9.79 -10.74 -4.20
CA THR A 91 -10.11 -11.83 -3.28
C THR A 91 -11.59 -12.20 -3.38
N THR A 92 -11.89 -13.49 -3.26
CA THR A 92 -13.26 -14.02 -3.14
C THR A 92 -13.72 -14.16 -1.69
N ASP A 93 -12.85 -13.86 -0.73
CA ASP A 93 -13.17 -13.97 0.69
C ASP A 93 -14.28 -12.96 1.06
N ARG A 94 -15.29 -13.44 1.79
CA ARG A 94 -16.45 -12.64 2.22
C ARG A 94 -16.08 -11.71 3.38
N LEU A 95 -15.04 -12.02 4.13
CA LEU A 95 -14.54 -11.21 5.24
C LEU A 95 -13.65 -10.06 4.77
N SER A 96 -13.27 -10.02 3.50
CA SER A 96 -12.48 -8.91 2.98
C SER A 96 -13.36 -7.67 2.72
N PRO A 97 -12.97 -6.48 3.22
CA PRO A 97 -13.62 -5.22 2.84
C PRO A 97 -13.35 -4.85 1.38
N ILE A 98 -12.43 -5.53 0.72
CA ILE A 98 -11.96 -5.31 -0.64
C ILE A 98 -12.32 -6.53 -1.49
N ARG A 99 -13.01 -6.34 -2.61
CA ARG A 99 -13.27 -7.41 -3.60
C ARG A 99 -12.15 -7.48 -4.63
N SER A 100 -11.82 -6.34 -5.21
CA SER A 100 -10.72 -6.17 -6.15
C SER A 100 -10.26 -4.73 -6.11
N GLY A 101 -8.98 -4.48 -6.37
CA GLY A 101 -8.44 -3.14 -6.37
C GLY A 101 -7.18 -3.02 -7.20
N ARG A 102 -6.79 -1.76 -7.40
CA ARG A 102 -5.62 -1.38 -8.15
C ARG A 102 -4.97 -0.18 -7.47
N GLY A 103 -3.66 -0.13 -7.48
CA GLY A 103 -2.92 0.95 -6.87
C GLY A 103 -1.52 1.05 -7.40
N TYR A 104 -0.85 2.10 -6.99
CA TYR A 104 0.56 2.28 -7.27
C TYR A 104 1.26 2.83 -6.04
N TRP A 105 2.57 2.63 -6.06
CA TRP A 105 3.56 3.25 -5.22
C TRP A 105 4.47 4.11 -6.09
N ARG A 106 4.85 5.27 -5.56
CA ARG A 106 5.78 6.19 -6.20
C ARG A 106 6.83 6.61 -5.17
N TYR A 107 8.08 6.55 -5.59
CA TYR A 107 9.25 6.94 -4.82
C TYR A 107 9.87 8.11 -5.56
N VAL A 108 9.71 9.31 -5.02
CA VAL A 108 10.25 10.53 -5.65
C VAL A 108 11.46 10.99 -4.82
N PRO A 109 12.66 11.14 -5.42
CA PRO A 109 13.77 11.81 -4.76
C PRO A 109 13.35 13.18 -4.24
N ASP A 110 13.71 13.51 -3.01
CA ASP A 110 13.29 14.74 -2.34
C ASP A 110 14.42 15.24 -1.41
N GLY A 111 15.44 15.87 -2.02
CA GLY A 111 16.63 16.32 -1.31
C GLY A 111 17.44 15.15 -0.73
N ASP A 112 17.60 15.14 0.59
CA ASP A 112 18.27 14.09 1.36
C ASP A 112 17.40 12.85 1.63
N GLY A 113 16.17 12.83 1.12
CA GLY A 113 15.22 11.76 1.40
C GLY A 113 14.37 11.35 0.20
N THR A 114 13.33 10.59 0.50
CA THR A 114 12.38 10.04 -0.46
C THR A 114 10.97 10.40 -0.06
N ARG A 115 10.20 10.92 -1.01
CA ARG A 115 8.76 11.08 -0.87
C ARG A 115 8.07 9.81 -1.36
N PHE A 116 7.56 9.04 -0.42
CA PHE A 116 6.87 7.77 -0.68
C PHE A 116 5.35 7.99 -0.72
N VAL A 117 4.75 7.71 -1.87
CA VAL A 117 3.35 7.99 -2.17
C VAL A 117 2.65 6.70 -2.58
N THR A 118 1.40 6.53 -2.12
CA THR A 118 0.48 5.56 -2.69
C THR A 118 -0.86 6.19 -3.03
N GLY A 119 -1.37 5.81 -4.20
CA GLY A 119 -2.76 6.01 -4.60
C GLY A 119 -3.36 4.67 -4.97
N TYR A 120 -4.51 4.32 -4.39
CA TYR A 120 -5.23 3.11 -4.77
C TYR A 120 -6.74 3.26 -4.66
N ASP A 121 -7.46 2.49 -5.45
CA ASP A 121 -8.92 2.36 -5.35
C ASP A 121 -9.32 0.89 -5.46
N TYR A 122 -10.50 0.58 -4.93
CA TYR A 122 -11.02 -0.78 -4.88
C TYR A 122 -12.54 -0.83 -4.95
N VAL A 123 -13.04 -1.96 -5.46
CA VAL A 123 -14.44 -2.37 -5.38
C VAL A 123 -14.69 -2.94 -3.97
N PRO A 124 -15.66 -2.40 -3.20
CA PRO A 124 -15.88 -2.83 -1.82
C PRO A 124 -16.44 -4.26 -1.75
N GLY A 125 -15.83 -5.09 -0.91
CA GLY A 125 -16.23 -6.48 -0.66
C GLY A 125 -17.49 -6.60 0.19
N TRP A 126 -17.75 -5.63 1.07
CA TRP A 126 -18.92 -5.54 1.96
C TRP A 126 -20.04 -4.62 1.44
N GLY A 127 -19.92 -4.18 0.19
CA GLY A 127 -20.85 -3.23 -0.41
C GLY A 127 -20.61 -1.77 0.01
N PRO A 128 -21.34 -0.82 -0.59
CA PRO A 128 -21.04 0.61 -0.53
C PRO A 128 -21.35 1.27 0.82
N VAL A 129 -22.24 0.69 1.63
CA VAL A 129 -22.63 1.25 2.93
C VAL A 129 -21.50 1.08 3.93
N LEU A 130 -21.03 -0.16 4.11
CA LEU A 130 -19.93 -0.48 5.01
C LEU A 130 -18.59 0.08 4.51
N ASP A 131 -18.44 0.32 3.19
CA ASP A 131 -17.27 1.01 2.63
C ASP A 131 -17.06 2.41 3.21
N ARG A 132 -18.12 3.10 3.64
CA ARG A 132 -18.01 4.43 4.26
C ARG A 132 -17.17 4.42 5.54
N ALA A 133 -17.11 3.28 6.24
CA ALA A 133 -16.26 3.07 7.41
C ALA A 133 -14.96 2.31 7.07
N ALA A 134 -15.04 1.30 6.19
CA ALA A 134 -13.87 0.50 5.81
C ALA A 134 -12.80 1.32 5.10
N ARG A 135 -13.18 2.24 4.21
CA ARG A 135 -12.24 3.05 3.43
C ARG A 135 -11.42 4.02 4.29
N PRO A 136 -12.02 4.80 5.23
CA PRO A 136 -11.25 5.56 6.22
C PRO A 136 -10.29 4.69 7.05
N LEU A 137 -10.72 3.49 7.47
CA LEU A 137 -9.92 2.58 8.28
C LEU A 137 -8.72 2.02 7.50
N LEU A 138 -8.94 1.53 6.28
CA LEU A 138 -7.89 1.09 5.37
C LEU A 138 -6.92 2.21 5.05
N GLY A 139 -7.46 3.41 4.87
CA GLY A 139 -6.69 4.62 4.80
C GLY A 139 -5.77 4.74 6.01
N TRP A 140 -6.33 4.90 7.21
CA TRP A 140 -5.58 5.03 8.45
C TRP A 140 -4.52 3.94 8.63
N ALA A 141 -4.86 2.67 8.38
CA ALA A 141 -3.94 1.54 8.47
C ALA A 141 -2.75 1.71 7.50
N THR A 142 -3.00 2.17 6.27
CA THR A 142 -1.94 2.46 5.30
C THR A 142 -1.00 3.56 5.77
N ALA A 143 -1.54 4.65 6.35
CA ALA A 143 -0.71 5.73 6.90
C ALA A 143 0.08 5.30 8.13
N TRP A 144 -0.51 4.50 9.01
CA TRP A 144 0.20 3.95 10.15
C TRP A 144 1.34 3.03 9.70
N SER A 145 1.10 2.16 8.71
CA SER A 145 2.13 1.31 8.09
C SER A 145 3.25 2.16 7.48
N PHE A 146 2.93 3.26 6.79
CA PHE A 146 3.92 4.15 6.17
C PHE A 146 4.80 4.85 7.23
N ASP A 147 4.23 5.33 8.34
CA ASP A 147 5.05 5.93 9.40
C ASP A 147 5.92 4.89 10.12
N ARG A 148 5.45 3.63 10.23
CA ARG A 148 6.24 2.53 10.76
C ARG A 148 7.40 2.15 9.84
N LEU A 149 7.17 2.11 8.53
CA LEU A 149 8.21 1.96 7.52
C LEU A 149 9.21 3.11 7.60
N ARG A 150 8.74 4.35 7.72
CA ARG A 150 9.58 5.54 7.86
C ARG A 150 10.51 5.41 9.06
N ILE A 151 9.98 5.06 10.23
CA ILE A 151 10.78 4.87 11.45
C ILE A 151 11.85 3.81 11.23
N TRP A 152 11.51 2.69 10.61
CA TRP A 152 12.49 1.65 10.32
C TRP A 152 13.56 2.09 9.32
N ALA A 153 13.16 2.75 8.23
CA ALA A 153 14.07 3.23 7.21
C ALA A 153 15.05 4.30 7.73
N GLU A 154 14.59 5.20 8.61
CA GLU A 154 15.38 6.33 9.12
C GLU A 154 16.22 5.99 10.35
N ARG A 155 15.75 5.07 11.20
CA ARG A 155 16.34 4.84 12.54
C ARG A 155 16.82 3.41 12.74
N ASP A 156 16.68 2.56 11.72
CA ASP A 156 16.95 1.12 11.75
C ASP A 156 16.24 0.39 12.91
N GLU A 157 15.10 0.94 13.36
CA GLU A 157 14.26 0.31 14.36
C GLU A 157 13.35 -0.72 13.70
N GLU A 158 13.62 -2.00 13.96
CA GLU A 158 12.82 -3.08 13.41
C GLU A 158 11.31 -2.88 13.66
N PRO A 159 10.45 -3.13 12.66
CA PRO A 159 9.03 -2.87 12.77
C PRO A 159 8.38 -3.56 13.98
N GLU A 160 8.87 -4.74 14.38
CA GLU A 160 8.37 -5.54 15.49
C GLU A 160 8.43 -4.81 16.85
N ARG A 161 9.31 -3.81 16.99
CA ARG A 161 9.33 -2.90 18.15
C ARG A 161 8.05 -2.07 18.28
N TRP A 162 7.38 -1.85 17.16
CA TRP A 162 6.14 -1.09 17.06
C TRP A 162 4.98 -2.00 16.61
N PRO A 163 4.50 -2.93 17.45
CA PRO A 163 3.34 -3.75 17.12
C PRO A 163 2.08 -2.87 17.00
N LEU A 164 1.00 -3.36 16.38
CA LEU A 164 -0.23 -2.57 16.21
C LEU A 164 -0.80 -2.03 17.54
N ARG A 165 -0.64 -2.76 18.65
CA ARG A 165 -1.02 -2.31 20.00
C ARG A 165 -0.28 -1.05 20.46
N SER A 166 0.86 -0.71 19.85
CA SER A 166 1.60 0.52 20.15
C SER A 166 0.81 1.79 19.87
N VAL A 167 -0.29 1.71 19.11
CA VAL A 167 -1.25 2.81 18.95
C VAL A 167 -1.77 3.34 20.29
N LEU A 168 -1.84 2.48 21.31
CA LEU A 168 -2.29 2.81 22.67
C LEU A 168 -1.16 3.36 23.55
N TRP A 169 0.09 3.32 23.11
CA TRP A 169 1.24 3.81 23.88
C TRP A 169 1.39 5.32 23.78
N PHE A 170 0.38 6.08 24.22
CA PHE A 170 0.36 7.54 24.08
C PHE A 170 1.56 8.25 24.74
N TRP A 171 2.22 7.60 25.70
CA TRP A 171 3.45 8.06 26.36
C TRP A 171 4.74 7.86 25.53
N ARG A 172 4.70 7.11 24.42
CA ARG A 172 5.84 6.93 23.49
C ARG A 172 5.66 7.86 22.29
N PRO A 173 6.24 9.06 22.27
CA PRO A 173 6.07 10.00 21.15
C PRO A 173 6.72 9.49 19.85
N GLU A 174 7.67 8.55 19.93
CA GLU A 174 8.38 7.97 18.80
C GLU A 174 7.51 7.01 17.98
N ARG A 175 6.46 6.44 18.60
CA ARG A 175 5.61 5.41 17.99
C ARG A 175 5.06 5.83 16.61
N PRO A 176 4.71 4.85 15.75
CA PRO A 176 4.06 5.16 14.49
C PRO A 176 2.71 5.85 14.68
N ARG A 177 2.49 6.91 13.91
CA ARG A 177 1.27 7.73 13.92
C ARG A 177 0.80 8.01 12.50
N ALA A 178 -0.39 7.55 12.15
CA ALA A 178 -1.01 7.84 10.86
C ALA A 178 -1.14 9.35 10.55
N ALA A 179 -1.22 10.19 11.59
CA ALA A 179 -1.30 11.64 11.47
C ALA A 179 0.00 12.29 10.93
N ARG A 180 1.14 11.58 10.94
CA ARG A 180 2.39 12.06 10.32
C ARG A 180 2.41 11.90 8.80
N CYS A 181 1.44 11.18 8.23
CA CYS A 181 1.31 11.02 6.79
C CYS A 181 0.23 11.96 6.24
N ARG A 182 0.45 12.47 5.04
CA ARG A 182 -0.57 13.21 4.29
C ARG A 182 -1.61 12.24 3.74
N ARG A 183 -2.87 12.70 3.74
CA ARG A 183 -4.06 11.93 3.31
C ARG A 183 -4.66 12.43 2.00
N ALA A 184 -4.03 13.44 1.42
CA ALA A 184 -4.32 14.05 0.14
C ALA A 184 -3.00 14.65 -0.39
N PRO A 185 -2.83 14.78 -1.71
CA PRO A 185 -1.71 15.49 -2.28
C PRO A 185 -1.76 16.98 -1.89
N VAL A 186 -0.62 17.66 -1.96
CA VAL A 186 -0.43 19.05 -1.47
C VAL A 186 -1.49 20.03 -1.99
N HIS A 187 -1.91 19.86 -3.25
CA HIS A 187 -2.89 20.70 -3.92
C HIS A 187 -4.20 19.96 -4.25
N GLY A 188 -4.51 18.87 -3.55
CA GLY A 188 -5.72 18.08 -3.79
C GLY A 188 -6.53 17.78 -2.53
N ARG A 189 -7.66 17.11 -2.72
CA ARG A 189 -8.60 16.76 -1.65
C ARG A 189 -8.54 15.28 -1.36
N ARG A 190 -8.84 14.91 -0.11
CA ARG A 190 -8.85 13.51 0.34
C ARG A 190 -9.76 12.60 -0.49
N ARG A 191 -10.85 13.14 -1.05
CA ARG A 191 -11.87 12.40 -1.81
C ARG A 191 -11.65 12.42 -3.33
N ASP A 192 -10.54 12.96 -3.80
CA ASP A 192 -10.24 13.00 -5.22
C ASP A 192 -9.91 11.60 -5.77
N ASP A 193 -9.90 11.50 -7.10
CA ASP A 193 -9.44 10.31 -7.81
C ASP A 193 -7.91 10.27 -7.81
N HIS A 194 -7.37 9.56 -6.83
CA HIS A 194 -5.92 9.41 -6.63
C HIS A 194 -5.25 8.46 -7.63
N LEU A 195 -6.02 7.90 -8.58
CA LEU A 195 -5.50 7.11 -9.70
C LEU A 195 -5.33 7.92 -10.99
N ARG A 196 -5.70 9.21 -11.01
CA ARG A 196 -5.50 10.09 -12.18
C ARG A 196 -4.05 10.15 -12.63
N ASP A 197 -3.14 10.23 -11.67
CA ASP A 197 -1.70 10.31 -11.94
C ASP A 197 -1.03 8.94 -11.87
N ALA A 198 -1.77 7.82 -11.92
CA ALA A 198 -1.17 6.50 -11.86
C ALA A 198 -0.20 6.26 -13.04
N PRO A 199 0.89 5.49 -12.86
CA PRO A 199 1.76 5.12 -13.96
C PRO A 199 1.00 4.30 -15.01
N ALA A 200 1.37 4.43 -16.29
CA ALA A 200 0.72 3.73 -17.40
C ALA A 200 0.71 2.20 -17.20
N THR A 201 1.77 1.65 -16.60
CA THR A 201 1.85 0.22 -16.23
C THR A 201 0.71 -0.27 -15.35
N LEU A 202 0.03 0.59 -14.59
CA LEU A 202 -1.13 0.17 -13.82
C LEU A 202 -2.33 -0.19 -14.72
N ALA A 203 -2.47 0.48 -15.87
CA ALA A 203 -3.51 0.18 -16.85
C ALA A 203 -3.22 -1.14 -17.58
N ASP A 204 -1.93 -1.42 -17.85
CA ASP A 204 -1.48 -2.59 -18.60
C ASP A 204 -1.36 -3.86 -17.74
N LEU A 205 -1.39 -3.72 -16.40
CA LEU A 205 -1.35 -4.87 -15.51
C LEU A 205 -2.58 -5.76 -15.73
N PRO A 206 -2.39 -7.08 -15.95
CA PRO A 206 -3.51 -8.01 -16.10
C PRO A 206 -4.33 -8.07 -14.81
N ALA A 207 -5.59 -8.52 -14.92
CA ALA A 207 -6.34 -8.85 -13.72
C ALA A 207 -5.61 -10.01 -12.99
N PRO A 208 -5.60 -10.02 -11.64
CA PRO A 208 -5.08 -11.16 -10.91
C PRO A 208 -5.92 -12.39 -11.25
N GLU A 209 -5.30 -13.32 -11.97
CA GLU A 209 -5.85 -14.64 -12.29
C GLU A 209 -5.67 -15.54 -11.07
N ARG A 210 -6.68 -16.37 -10.77
CA ARG A 210 -6.56 -17.33 -9.66
C ARG A 210 -5.38 -18.26 -9.91
N THR A 211 -4.49 -18.37 -8.93
CA THR A 211 -3.70 -19.60 -8.82
C THR A 211 -4.71 -20.68 -8.39
N ARG A 212 -4.99 -21.64 -9.28
CA ARG A 212 -5.99 -22.71 -9.04
C ARG A 212 -5.69 -23.48 -7.76
#